data_AF-X1MXE9-F1
#
_entry.id   AF-X1MXE9-F1
#
_cell.length_a   1.000
_cell.length_b   1.000
_cell.length_c   1.000
_cell.angle_alpha   90.00
_cell.angle_beta   90.00
_cell.angle_gamma   90.00
#
_symmetry.space_group_name_H-M   'P 1'
#
loop_
_entity.id
_entity.type
_entity.pdbx_description
1 polymer ?
#
loop_
_entity_poly.entity_id
_entity_poly.type
_entity_poly.pdbx_seq_one_letter_code
_entity_poly.pdbx_strand_id
1 'polypeptide(L)'
;ALTAAKAASIFDNASLTAAKAASIFDNVALTAAKAASIFDNASLTVAKLADIFGHADLSNSKVTSIFDDMARAIADLASVFDDTDVAAAKAAYVNENTTKTVATLASIFDNASLTAAKAASIFDNASLTAAKAASIFDNASLTAAKAKDILNHANLTYSKRKSIRADITRFFHFWLNAPSMTTGRHELAGCGTQAAGLSFGGSPDLATTEEYNGTSWSAGGDLSTGRRSLAGCGTQAAGLSFGGSTNLATTEEYNGTSWSAGGDLATGRHHLAGCGTLAAGLSFGGYSGLATTEEYNGTSWSAGGDLATGRHELAGCGTLEAGLSFGGSTDLATTEEYNGTSWSAGGDLTTGRHDLAGCGTQAAGLSFGGFDDLATTEEYNGTSWSAGG
;
A
#
# COMPACT_ATOMS: atom_id res chain seq x y z
N ALA A 1 69.45 -8.06 -25.32
CA ALA A 1 68.77 -7.20 -24.32
C ALA A 1 67.91 -6.19 -25.08
N LEU A 2 66.59 -6.23 -24.90
CA LEU A 2 65.68 -5.28 -25.52
C LEU A 2 65.73 -3.97 -24.72
N THR A 3 66.03 -2.84 -25.36
CA THR A 3 66.10 -1.54 -24.68
C THR A 3 64.69 -1.01 -24.38
N ALA A 4 64.54 -0.22 -23.31
CA ALA A 4 63.23 0.28 -22.84
C ALA A 4 62.41 1.02 -23.92
N ALA A 5 63.09 1.72 -24.84
CA ALA A 5 62.44 2.40 -25.97
C ALA A 5 61.83 1.42 -27.00
N LYS A 6 62.40 0.22 -27.15
CA LYS A 6 61.91 -0.84 -28.05
C LYS A 6 60.83 -1.71 -27.40
N ALA A 7 60.72 -1.67 -26.06
CA ALA A 7 59.58 -2.24 -25.33
C ALA A 7 58.36 -1.31 -25.39
N ALA A 8 58.55 0.01 -25.25
CA ALA A 8 57.47 0.99 -25.36
C ALA A 8 56.78 0.97 -26.74
N SER A 9 57.54 0.84 -27.84
CA SER A 9 56.98 0.76 -29.19
C SER A 9 56.21 -0.53 -29.50
N ILE A 10 56.26 -1.53 -28.62
CA ILE A 10 55.49 -2.78 -28.74
C ILE A 10 54.12 -2.64 -28.07
N PHE A 11 54.00 -1.81 -27.03
CA PHE A 11 52.74 -1.58 -26.30
C PHE A 11 51.87 -0.45 -26.89
N ASP A 12 52.43 0.41 -27.75
CA ASP A 12 51.67 1.45 -28.47
C ASP A 12 51.03 0.96 -29.79
N ASN A 13 51.24 -0.30 -30.20
CA ASN A 13 50.61 -0.84 -31.40
C ASN A 13 49.31 -1.59 -31.02
N ALA A 14 48.16 -1.06 -31.45
CA ALA A 14 46.79 -1.46 -31.06
C ALA A 14 46.35 -2.87 -31.53
N SER A 15 47.26 -3.83 -31.66
CA SER A 15 46.96 -5.21 -32.05
C SER A 15 48.00 -6.19 -31.48
N LEU A 16 48.14 -6.25 -30.15
CA LEU A 16 48.82 -7.37 -29.50
C LEU A 16 47.84 -8.53 -29.36
N THR A 17 48.03 -9.59 -30.15
CA THR A 17 47.27 -10.83 -29.99
C THR A 17 47.73 -11.59 -28.75
N ALA A 18 46.81 -12.30 -28.08
CA ALA A 18 47.05 -13.00 -26.81
C ALA A 18 48.29 -13.92 -26.81
N ALA A 19 48.65 -14.50 -27.96
CA ALA A 19 49.83 -15.37 -28.10
C ALA A 19 51.18 -14.62 -27.99
N LYS A 20 51.24 -13.33 -28.33
CA LYS A 20 52.44 -12.50 -28.18
C LYS A 20 52.59 -11.90 -26.79
N ALA A 21 51.46 -11.67 -26.09
CA ALA A 21 51.48 -11.29 -24.68
C ALA A 21 52.02 -12.43 -23.81
N ALA A 22 51.57 -13.67 -24.07
CA ALA A 22 52.03 -14.86 -23.35
C ALA A 22 53.56 -15.06 -23.44
N SER A 23 54.18 -14.83 -24.61
CA SER A 23 55.65 -14.99 -24.76
C SER A 23 56.50 -13.94 -24.05
N ILE A 24 55.90 -12.83 -23.58
CA ILE A 24 56.60 -11.78 -22.82
C ILE A 24 56.65 -12.15 -21.32
N PHE A 25 55.65 -12.91 -20.84
CA PHE A 25 55.56 -13.33 -19.44
C PHE A 25 56.24 -14.67 -19.14
N ASP A 26 56.63 -15.43 -20.17
CA ASP A 26 57.28 -16.74 -20.03
C ASP A 26 58.80 -16.68 -19.76
N ASN A 27 59.40 -15.49 -19.58
CA ASN A 27 60.82 -15.40 -19.21
C ASN A 27 61.03 -14.89 -17.78
N VAL A 28 61.35 -15.84 -16.93
CA VAL A 28 61.76 -15.79 -15.53
C VAL A 28 62.57 -14.53 -15.18
N ALA A 29 62.17 -13.86 -14.10
CA ALA A 29 62.82 -12.73 -13.41
C ALA A 29 62.21 -11.32 -13.61
N LEU A 30 60.89 -11.17 -13.43
CA LEU A 30 60.32 -9.92 -12.92
C LEU A 30 60.20 -10.02 -11.39
N THR A 31 60.94 -9.18 -10.66
CA THR A 31 60.88 -9.13 -9.19
C THR A 31 59.61 -8.40 -8.72
N ALA A 32 59.10 -8.77 -7.55
CA ALA A 32 57.85 -8.23 -6.97
C ALA A 32 57.80 -6.69 -6.89
N ALA A 33 58.95 -6.03 -6.70
CA ALA A 33 59.04 -4.57 -6.70
C ALA A 33 58.77 -3.91 -8.08
N LYS A 34 59.03 -4.61 -9.19
CA LYS A 34 58.70 -4.16 -10.56
C LYS A 34 57.26 -4.51 -10.96
N ALA A 35 56.67 -5.54 -10.36
CA ALA A 35 55.24 -5.82 -10.51
C ALA A 35 54.40 -4.79 -9.73
N ALA A 36 54.81 -4.41 -8.52
CA ALA A 36 54.15 -3.39 -7.72
C ALA A 36 54.10 -2.02 -8.43
N SER A 37 55.16 -1.60 -9.13
CA SER A 37 55.16 -0.34 -9.90
C SER A 37 54.27 -0.35 -11.15
N ILE A 38 53.75 -1.52 -11.56
CA ILE A 38 52.77 -1.65 -12.66
C ILE A 38 51.34 -1.54 -12.13
N PHE A 39 51.10 -1.87 -10.86
CA PHE A 39 49.79 -1.79 -10.20
C PHE A 39 49.58 -0.51 -9.37
N ASP A 40 50.62 0.30 -9.16
CA ASP A 40 50.56 1.56 -8.42
C ASP A 40 49.98 2.76 -9.19
N ASN A 41 49.26 2.52 -10.30
CA ASN A 41 48.54 3.58 -11.00
C ASN A 41 47.04 3.46 -10.75
N ALA A 42 46.51 4.44 -10.02
CA ALA A 42 45.18 4.55 -9.43
C ALA A 42 43.99 4.56 -10.42
N SER A 43 43.90 3.59 -11.35
CA SER A 43 42.86 3.55 -12.38
C SER A 43 42.52 2.13 -12.89
N LEU A 44 42.41 1.15 -11.98
CA LEU A 44 41.73 -0.12 -12.25
C LEU A 44 40.36 -0.11 -11.56
N THR A 45 39.34 0.35 -12.29
CA THR A 45 37.95 0.32 -11.83
C THR A 45 37.43 -1.12 -11.83
N VAL A 46 36.46 -1.42 -10.94
CA VAL A 46 35.80 -2.73 -10.79
C VAL A 46 35.28 -3.31 -12.12
N ALA A 47 34.98 -2.46 -13.11
CA ALA A 47 34.57 -2.86 -14.45
C ALA A 47 35.68 -3.53 -15.28
N LYS A 48 36.97 -3.18 -15.09
CA LYS A 48 38.10 -3.82 -15.78
C LYS A 48 38.53 -5.15 -15.16
N LEU A 49 38.21 -5.38 -13.88
CA LEU A 49 38.39 -6.68 -13.23
C LEU A 49 37.32 -7.68 -13.69
N ALA A 50 36.09 -7.22 -13.95
CA ALA A 50 35.02 -8.05 -14.49
C ALA A 50 35.30 -8.57 -15.91
N ASP A 51 36.01 -7.81 -16.75
CA ASP A 51 36.43 -8.24 -18.10
C ASP A 51 37.57 -9.29 -18.08
N ILE A 52 38.38 -9.34 -17.02
CA ILE A 52 39.48 -10.30 -16.88
C ILE A 52 38.98 -11.67 -16.38
N PHE A 53 37.92 -11.69 -15.59
CA PHE A 53 37.32 -12.92 -15.05
C PHE A 53 36.11 -13.43 -15.87
N GLY A 54 35.87 -12.83 -17.05
CA GLY A 54 34.79 -13.19 -17.98
C GLY A 54 35.03 -14.46 -18.81
N HIS A 55 35.58 -15.54 -18.24
CA HIS A 55 35.65 -16.84 -18.90
C HIS A 55 35.25 -17.99 -17.96
N ALA A 56 34.24 -18.74 -18.39
CA ALA A 56 33.40 -19.64 -17.61
C ALA A 56 34.03 -20.98 -17.13
N ASP A 57 35.36 -21.09 -16.95
CA ASP A 57 36.02 -22.38 -16.66
C ASP A 57 37.12 -22.35 -15.57
N LEU A 58 36.88 -21.62 -14.46
CA LEU A 58 37.69 -21.76 -13.24
C LEU A 58 36.87 -22.45 -12.14
N SER A 59 37.10 -23.76 -11.93
CA SER A 59 36.41 -24.52 -10.89
C SER A 59 36.76 -24.01 -9.47
N ASN A 60 35.80 -24.01 -8.54
CA ASN A 60 35.96 -23.55 -7.16
C ASN A 60 37.22 -24.07 -6.44
N SER A 61 37.66 -25.30 -6.73
CA SER A 61 38.85 -25.88 -6.09
C SER A 61 40.17 -25.12 -6.39
N LYS A 62 40.29 -24.50 -7.58
CA LYS A 62 41.44 -23.68 -7.97
C LYS A 62 41.36 -22.25 -7.42
N VAL A 63 40.16 -21.74 -7.17
CA VAL A 63 39.95 -20.45 -6.52
C VAL A 63 40.34 -20.55 -5.04
N THR A 64 39.93 -21.62 -4.38
CA THR A 64 40.28 -21.88 -2.98
C THR A 64 41.79 -22.06 -2.77
N SER A 65 42.50 -22.77 -3.66
CA SER A 65 43.97 -22.91 -3.54
C SER A 65 44.74 -21.60 -3.69
N ILE A 66 44.22 -20.65 -4.48
CA ILE A 66 44.82 -19.32 -4.66
C ILE A 66 44.64 -18.46 -3.40
N PHE A 67 43.49 -18.56 -2.73
CA PHE A 67 43.26 -17.85 -1.45
C PHE A 67 44.08 -18.45 -0.30
N ASP A 68 44.28 -19.77 -0.28
CA ASP A 68 45.09 -20.44 0.75
C ASP A 68 46.59 -20.13 0.62
N ASP A 69 47.10 -19.95 -0.60
CA ASP A 69 48.48 -19.52 -0.84
C ASP A 69 48.69 -18.02 -0.52
N MET A 70 47.65 -17.18 -0.67
CA MET A 70 47.67 -15.76 -0.30
C MET A 70 47.60 -15.54 1.22
N ALA A 71 46.88 -16.39 1.96
CA ALA A 71 46.87 -16.39 3.43
C ALA A 71 48.23 -16.84 4.01
N ARG A 72 48.92 -17.80 3.37
CA ARG A 72 50.29 -18.20 3.74
C ARG A 72 51.32 -17.09 3.49
N ALA A 73 51.19 -16.34 2.38
CA ALA A 73 52.04 -15.17 2.11
C ALA A 73 51.87 -14.03 3.13
N ILE A 74 50.68 -13.84 3.70
CA ILE A 74 50.41 -12.85 4.75
C ILE A 74 51.01 -13.27 6.11
N ALA A 75 51.01 -14.57 6.42
CA ALA A 75 51.63 -15.10 7.62
C ALA A 75 53.17 -14.99 7.59
N ASP A 76 53.77 -15.26 6.44
CA ASP A 76 55.22 -15.10 6.24
C ASP A 76 55.63 -13.61 6.30
N LEU A 77 54.78 -12.68 5.86
CA LEU A 77 55.03 -11.22 5.93
C LEU A 77 54.86 -10.63 7.34
N ALA A 78 53.97 -11.21 8.16
CA ALA A 78 53.76 -10.84 9.56
C ALA A 78 54.94 -11.26 10.47
N SER A 79 55.70 -12.30 10.08
CA SER A 79 56.91 -12.72 10.79
C SER A 79 58.15 -11.83 10.53
N VAL A 80 58.04 -10.81 9.65
CA VAL A 80 59.16 -9.97 9.21
C VAL A 80 59.17 -8.56 9.86
N PHE A 81 58.08 -8.13 10.51
CA PHE A 81 57.98 -6.78 11.09
C PHE A 81 57.49 -6.80 12.55
N ASP A 82 58.43 -6.88 13.48
CA ASP A 82 58.20 -7.07 14.92
C ASP A 82 58.27 -5.73 15.70
N ASP A 83 57.47 -4.72 15.31
CA ASP A 83 57.49 -3.40 15.98
C ASP A 83 56.08 -2.92 16.39
N THR A 84 55.85 -2.93 17.71
CA THR A 84 54.56 -2.76 18.39
C THR A 84 53.97 -1.33 18.39
N ASP A 85 54.72 -0.32 17.96
CA ASP A 85 54.32 1.10 18.11
C ASP A 85 53.44 1.64 16.96
N VAL A 86 53.44 1.02 15.78
CA VAL A 86 52.58 1.45 14.65
C VAL A 86 51.13 0.95 14.82
N ALA A 87 50.93 -0.14 15.57
CA ALA A 87 49.60 -0.71 15.83
C ALA A 87 48.76 0.19 16.76
N ALA A 88 49.37 0.82 17.76
CA ALA A 88 48.66 1.64 18.75
C ALA A 88 48.11 2.94 18.15
N ALA A 89 48.89 3.63 17.31
CA ALA A 89 48.46 4.87 16.66
C ALA A 89 47.31 4.66 15.65
N LYS A 90 47.29 3.52 14.95
CA LYS A 90 46.19 3.14 14.04
C LYS A 90 44.92 2.72 14.80
N ALA A 91 45.04 2.01 15.92
CA ALA A 91 43.89 1.60 16.73
C ALA A 91 43.17 2.81 17.36
N ALA A 92 43.91 3.82 17.82
CA ALA A 92 43.33 5.04 18.39
C ALA A 92 42.52 5.86 17.37
N TYR A 93 43.02 5.99 16.13
CA TYR A 93 42.32 6.71 15.05
C TYR A 93 41.02 6.01 14.60
N VAL A 94 41.00 4.67 14.61
CA VAL A 94 39.81 3.88 14.28
C VAL A 94 38.76 3.97 15.40
N ASN A 95 39.17 3.96 16.67
CA ASN A 95 38.24 3.95 17.81
C ASN A 95 37.49 5.30 17.99
N GLU A 96 38.17 6.42 17.77
CA GLU A 96 37.55 7.76 17.89
C GLU A 96 36.49 8.02 16.81
N ASN A 97 36.74 7.57 15.58
CA ASN A 97 35.76 7.66 14.50
C ASN A 97 34.56 6.73 14.74
N THR A 98 34.79 5.52 15.27
CA THR A 98 33.72 4.56 15.57
C THR A 98 32.77 5.08 16.66
N THR A 99 33.31 5.74 17.68
CA THR A 99 32.51 6.31 18.80
C THR A 99 31.63 7.47 18.34
N LYS A 100 32.12 8.34 17.43
CA LYS A 100 31.32 9.43 16.83
C LYS A 100 30.19 8.90 15.94
N THR A 101 30.41 7.81 15.19
CA THR A 101 29.38 7.19 14.35
C THR A 101 28.30 6.45 15.16
N VAL A 102 28.67 5.79 16.26
CA VAL A 102 27.72 5.08 17.15
C VAL A 102 26.77 6.04 17.86
N ALA A 103 27.26 7.21 18.31
CA ALA A 103 26.40 8.21 18.94
C ALA A 103 25.37 8.82 17.95
N THR A 104 25.75 8.99 16.67
CA THR A 104 24.83 9.46 15.61
C THR A 104 23.84 8.38 15.17
N LEU A 105 24.20 7.09 15.26
CA LEU A 105 23.30 5.97 14.94
C LEU A 105 22.32 5.66 16.08
N ALA A 106 22.74 5.78 17.35
CA ALA A 106 21.88 5.54 18.51
C ALA A 106 20.68 6.51 18.56
N SER A 107 20.83 7.75 18.08
CA SER A 107 19.72 8.73 18.03
C SER A 107 18.72 8.49 16.90
N ILE A 108 18.98 7.55 15.98
CA ILE A 108 18.14 7.28 14.80
C ILE A 108 17.15 6.11 15.05
N PHE A 109 17.36 5.26 16.07
CA PHE A 109 16.69 3.95 16.19
C PHE A 109 15.87 3.69 17.46
N ASP A 110 15.54 4.68 18.28
CA ASP A 110 14.59 4.50 19.39
C ASP A 110 13.12 4.57 18.90
N ASN A 111 12.56 3.47 18.41
CA ASN A 111 11.16 3.10 18.71
C ASN A 111 10.92 1.59 18.52
N ALA A 112 10.59 0.91 19.61
CA ALA A 112 10.64 -0.54 19.75
C ALA A 112 9.28 -1.20 19.45
N SER A 113 9.25 -2.25 18.60
CA SER A 113 8.49 -3.52 18.80
C SER A 113 8.33 -4.42 17.55
N LEU A 114 9.41 -4.93 16.96
CA LEU A 114 9.36 -6.15 16.10
C LEU A 114 10.75 -6.79 15.99
N THR A 115 10.88 -8.08 16.32
CA THR A 115 12.19 -8.76 16.38
C THR A 115 12.57 -9.47 15.08
N ALA A 116 13.85 -9.35 14.71
CA ALA A 116 14.45 -9.84 13.46
C ALA A 116 14.28 -11.36 13.22
N ALA A 117 14.11 -12.16 14.27
CA ALA A 117 13.94 -13.60 14.17
C ALA A 117 12.58 -14.00 13.54
N LYS A 118 11.51 -13.24 13.82
CA LYS A 118 10.18 -13.49 13.22
C LYS A 118 10.15 -13.13 11.74
N ALA A 119 10.80 -12.03 11.37
CA ALA A 119 10.89 -11.57 9.98
C ALA A 119 11.66 -12.54 9.06
N ALA A 120 12.70 -13.20 9.59
CA ALA A 120 13.51 -14.15 8.83
C ALA A 120 12.78 -15.48 8.54
N SER A 121 11.90 -15.94 9.45
CA SER A 121 11.20 -17.23 9.32
C SER A 121 10.13 -17.28 8.21
N ILE A 122 9.66 -16.13 7.72
CA ILE A 122 8.53 -16.04 6.78
C ILE A 122 8.96 -16.30 5.32
N PHE A 123 10.25 -16.15 4.98
CA PHE A 123 10.68 -16.08 3.59
C PHE A 123 11.65 -17.16 3.10
N ASP A 124 12.07 -18.09 3.98
CA ASP A 124 12.81 -19.33 3.68
C ASP A 124 13.72 -19.28 2.43
N ASN A 125 14.64 -18.30 2.41
CA ASN A 125 15.55 -18.05 1.28
C ASN A 125 16.97 -17.78 1.80
N ALA A 126 17.91 -18.70 1.52
CA ALA A 126 19.29 -18.69 2.02
C ALA A 126 20.11 -17.44 1.65
N SER A 127 19.65 -16.64 0.69
CA SER A 127 20.33 -15.43 0.18
C SER A 127 19.78 -14.12 0.77
N LEU A 128 18.78 -14.18 1.63
CA LEU A 128 18.17 -13.03 2.31
C LEU A 128 18.64 -13.00 3.78
N THR A 129 19.70 -12.24 4.06
CA THR A 129 20.16 -12.03 5.44
C THR A 129 19.18 -11.15 6.21
N ALA A 130 19.04 -11.36 7.52
CA ALA A 130 18.16 -10.57 8.40
C ALA A 130 18.35 -9.04 8.25
N ALA A 131 19.57 -8.58 7.96
CA ALA A 131 19.88 -7.17 7.70
C ALA A 131 19.24 -6.61 6.40
N LYS A 132 19.09 -7.43 5.36
CA LYS A 132 18.43 -7.05 4.10
C LYS A 132 16.91 -7.06 4.25
N ALA A 133 16.36 -8.03 4.98
CA ALA A 133 14.93 -8.05 5.30
C ALA A 133 14.55 -6.82 6.15
N ALA A 134 15.34 -6.49 7.17
CA ALA A 134 15.12 -5.29 8.01
C ALA A 134 15.16 -3.98 7.18
N SER A 135 16.11 -3.85 6.24
CA SER A 135 16.23 -2.66 5.38
C SER A 135 15.06 -2.43 4.41
N ILE A 136 14.23 -3.44 4.15
CA ILE A 136 13.09 -3.35 3.22
C ILE A 136 11.82 -2.88 3.95
N PHE A 137 11.67 -3.24 5.23
CA PHE A 137 10.42 -3.00 5.97
C PHE A 137 10.49 -1.82 6.96
N ASP A 138 11.68 -1.35 7.35
CA ASP A 138 11.84 -0.14 8.19
C ASP A 138 11.87 1.15 7.35
N ASN A 139 10.78 1.47 6.64
CA ASN A 139 10.69 2.83 6.09
C ASN A 139 9.26 3.36 6.01
N ALA A 140 8.97 4.35 6.86
CA ALA A 140 7.82 5.24 6.79
C ALA A 140 7.77 6.12 5.51
N SER A 141 8.65 5.89 4.53
CA SER A 141 8.77 6.66 3.28
C SER A 141 8.86 5.81 2.01
N LEU A 142 8.37 4.57 2.01
CA LEU A 142 8.21 3.83 0.75
C LEU A 142 7.06 4.45 -0.05
N THR A 143 7.37 5.44 -0.89
CA THR A 143 6.39 6.06 -1.78
C THR A 143 6.03 5.10 -2.92
N ALA A 144 4.81 5.20 -3.46
CA ALA A 144 4.33 4.38 -4.58
C ALA A 144 5.29 4.34 -5.78
N ALA A 145 6.07 5.41 -5.99
CA ALA A 145 7.10 5.50 -7.03
C ALA A 145 8.31 4.58 -6.75
N LYS A 146 8.81 4.52 -5.52
CA LYS A 146 9.93 3.64 -5.13
C LYS A 146 9.52 2.17 -5.10
N ALA A 147 8.27 1.89 -4.71
CA ALA A 147 7.69 0.55 -4.80
C ALA A 147 7.60 0.05 -6.26
N LYS A 148 7.25 0.94 -7.21
CA LYS A 148 7.17 0.63 -8.64
C LYS A 148 8.53 0.27 -9.24
N ASP A 149 9.60 0.94 -8.84
CA ASP A 149 10.96 0.63 -9.33
C ASP A 149 11.49 -0.71 -8.80
N ILE A 150 11.21 -1.06 -7.54
CA ILE A 150 11.53 -2.38 -6.97
C ILE A 150 10.79 -3.49 -7.72
N LEU A 151 9.54 -3.24 -8.14
CA LEU A 151 8.71 -4.19 -8.87
C LEU A 151 9.11 -4.35 -10.35
N ASN A 152 9.80 -3.38 -10.94
CA ASN A 152 10.26 -3.43 -12.34
C ASN A 152 11.58 -4.20 -12.53
N HIS A 153 12.14 -4.79 -11.46
CA HIS A 153 13.31 -5.66 -11.59
C HIS A 153 13.01 -6.89 -12.46
N ALA A 154 13.88 -7.10 -13.46
CA ALA A 154 13.76 -8.13 -14.49
C ALA A 154 13.64 -9.58 -13.96
N ASN A 155 13.95 -9.80 -12.68
CA ASN A 155 13.99 -11.12 -12.04
C ASN A 155 12.70 -11.49 -11.27
N LEU A 156 11.68 -10.62 -11.23
CA LEU A 156 10.39 -10.97 -10.62
C LEU A 156 9.47 -11.63 -11.67
N THR A 157 8.81 -12.73 -11.32
CA THR A 157 7.77 -13.30 -12.19
C THR A 157 6.51 -12.46 -12.15
N TYR A 158 5.69 -12.51 -13.21
CA TYR A 158 4.44 -11.75 -13.29
C TYR A 158 3.51 -11.99 -12.09
N SER A 159 3.36 -13.25 -11.66
CA SER A 159 2.53 -13.63 -10.51
C SER A 159 3.06 -13.05 -9.20
N LYS A 160 4.39 -13.00 -9.03
CA LYS A 160 5.02 -12.43 -7.83
C LYS A 160 4.87 -10.90 -7.79
N ARG A 161 5.02 -10.23 -8.93
CA ARG A 161 4.71 -8.78 -9.05
C ARG A 161 3.26 -8.47 -8.72
N LYS A 162 2.32 -9.29 -9.19
CA LYS A 162 0.88 -9.14 -8.93
C LYS A 162 0.56 -9.30 -7.43
N SER A 163 1.17 -10.30 -6.76
CA SER A 163 1.00 -10.52 -5.32
C SER A 163 1.58 -9.36 -4.51
N ILE A 164 2.83 -8.96 -4.76
CA ILE A 164 3.49 -7.88 -4.01
C ILE A 164 2.75 -6.54 -4.22
N ARG A 165 2.21 -6.28 -5.42
CA ARG A 165 1.38 -5.09 -5.67
C ARG A 165 0.10 -5.12 -4.83
N ALA A 166 -0.54 -6.28 -4.70
CA ALA A 166 -1.70 -6.43 -3.83
C ALA A 166 -1.34 -6.21 -2.34
N ASP A 167 -0.16 -6.66 -1.92
CA ASP A 167 0.32 -6.52 -0.54
C ASP A 167 0.76 -5.08 -0.21
N ILE A 168 1.39 -4.36 -1.15
CA ILE A 168 1.76 -2.94 -0.99
C ILE A 168 0.52 -2.04 -0.95
N THR A 169 -0.50 -2.34 -1.78
CA THR A 169 -1.79 -1.62 -1.73
C THR A 169 -2.53 -1.87 -0.42
N ARG A 170 -2.29 -3.00 0.26
CA ARG A 170 -2.79 -3.24 1.63
C ARG A 170 -1.95 -2.54 2.70
N PHE A 171 -0.68 -2.23 2.43
CA PHE A 171 0.25 -1.69 3.42
C PHE A 171 0.33 -0.16 3.40
N PHE A 172 0.07 0.47 2.25
CA PHE A 172 -0.05 1.92 2.13
C PHE A 172 -1.50 2.27 1.81
N HIS A 173 -2.16 2.92 2.75
CA HIS A 173 -3.42 3.60 2.50
C HIS A 173 -3.11 4.82 1.63
N PHE A 174 -3.36 4.72 0.33
CA PHE A 174 -3.28 5.87 -0.57
C PHE A 174 -4.45 5.82 -1.52
N TRP A 175 -5.06 6.98 -1.73
CA TRP A 175 -6.11 7.13 -2.73
C TRP A 175 -5.54 6.89 -4.12
N LEU A 176 -6.22 6.01 -4.86
CA LEU A 176 -5.99 5.79 -6.28
C LEU A 176 -7.02 6.59 -7.07
N ASN A 177 -6.58 7.20 -8.17
CA ASN A 177 -7.51 7.81 -9.12
C ASN A 177 -8.26 6.71 -9.87
N ALA A 178 -9.52 6.50 -9.51
CA ALA A 178 -10.46 5.72 -10.30
C ALA A 178 -10.95 6.52 -11.52
N PRO A 179 -11.44 5.86 -12.59
CA PRO A 179 -12.10 6.55 -13.69
C PRO A 179 -13.26 7.42 -13.21
N SER A 180 -13.43 8.59 -13.82
CA SER A 180 -14.55 9.48 -13.51
C SER A 180 -15.88 8.92 -14.00
N MET A 181 -16.94 9.20 -13.23
CA MET A 181 -18.32 9.11 -13.73
C MET A 181 -18.52 10.07 -14.91
N THR A 182 -19.46 9.74 -15.79
CA THR A 182 -19.81 10.55 -16.96
C THR A 182 -20.57 11.82 -16.58
N THR A 183 -21.28 11.81 -15.45
CA THR A 183 -22.07 12.94 -14.96
C THR A 183 -21.59 13.37 -13.56
N GLY A 184 -21.04 14.58 -13.44
CA GLY A 184 -20.66 15.15 -12.15
C GLY A 184 -21.89 15.53 -11.32
N ARG A 185 -22.01 15.01 -10.09
CA ARG A 185 -23.14 15.23 -9.18
C ARG A 185 -22.75 14.99 -7.73
N HIS A 186 -23.59 15.48 -6.81
CA HIS A 186 -23.48 15.31 -5.35
C HIS A 186 -24.85 14.82 -4.81
N GLU A 187 -24.94 14.48 -3.52
CA GLU A 187 -26.18 13.96 -2.90
C GLU A 187 -26.79 12.73 -3.60
N LEU A 188 -25.94 11.98 -4.29
CA LEU A 188 -26.27 10.69 -4.89
C LEU A 188 -26.16 9.57 -3.84
N ALA A 189 -26.85 8.47 -4.07
CA ALA A 189 -26.59 7.22 -3.36
C ALA A 189 -25.69 6.31 -4.19
N GLY A 190 -25.06 5.35 -3.52
CA GLY A 190 -24.31 4.31 -4.17
C GLY A 190 -24.25 3.04 -3.33
N CYS A 191 -24.00 1.93 -4.00
CA CYS A 191 -23.83 0.63 -3.35
C CYS A 191 -22.89 -0.28 -4.16
N GLY A 192 -22.62 -1.47 -3.65
CA GLY A 192 -21.74 -2.45 -4.29
C GLY A 192 -20.35 -2.54 -3.67
N THR A 193 -19.37 -2.90 -4.50
CA THR A 193 -18.01 -3.26 -4.08
C THR A 193 -16.97 -2.47 -4.85
N GLN A 194 -15.71 -2.57 -4.42
CA GLN A 194 -14.56 -1.96 -5.11
C GLN A 194 -14.40 -2.36 -6.59
N ALA A 195 -15.01 -3.47 -7.02
CA ALA A 195 -14.92 -3.98 -8.40
C ALA A 195 -16.26 -3.95 -9.15
N ALA A 196 -17.34 -3.58 -8.47
CA ALA A 196 -18.70 -3.58 -9.00
C ALA A 196 -19.54 -2.57 -8.21
N GLY A 197 -19.49 -1.30 -8.61
CA GLY A 197 -20.17 -0.19 -7.94
C GLY A 197 -21.40 0.29 -8.71
N LEU A 198 -22.43 0.73 -7.99
CA LEU A 198 -23.61 1.37 -8.56
C LEU A 198 -23.72 2.77 -7.97
N SER A 199 -24.05 3.73 -8.81
CA SER A 199 -24.24 5.14 -8.45
C SER A 199 -25.54 5.61 -9.06
N PHE A 200 -26.42 6.22 -8.28
CA PHE A 200 -27.75 6.59 -8.74
C PHE A 200 -28.31 7.82 -8.03
N GLY A 201 -29.14 8.57 -8.76
CA GLY A 201 -29.67 9.83 -8.28
C GLY A 201 -28.60 10.91 -8.17
N GLY A 202 -28.91 11.96 -7.43
CA GLY A 202 -28.03 13.09 -7.15
C GLY A 202 -28.67 14.42 -7.50
N SER A 203 -27.93 15.49 -7.22
CA SER A 203 -28.32 16.89 -7.41
C SER A 203 -27.66 17.49 -8.68
N PRO A 204 -28.41 18.25 -9.50
CA PRO A 204 -29.86 18.51 -9.42
C PRO A 204 -30.67 17.21 -9.56
N ASP A 205 -31.97 17.19 -9.27
CA ASP A 205 -32.80 15.96 -9.24
C ASP A 205 -32.64 15.10 -10.52
N LEU A 206 -31.75 14.11 -10.45
CA LEU A 206 -31.34 13.27 -11.57
C LEU A 206 -31.88 11.85 -11.41
N ALA A 207 -32.29 11.24 -12.52
CA ALA A 207 -32.67 9.83 -12.57
C ALA A 207 -31.48 8.91 -12.93
N THR A 208 -30.36 9.51 -13.30
CA THR A 208 -29.20 8.83 -13.86
C THR A 208 -28.67 7.73 -12.95
N THR A 209 -28.44 6.56 -13.54
CA THR A 209 -27.70 5.45 -12.91
C THR A 209 -26.43 5.15 -13.71
N GLU A 210 -25.32 4.92 -13.01
CA GLU A 210 -24.05 4.49 -13.60
C GLU A 210 -23.49 3.27 -12.88
N GLU A 211 -22.88 2.37 -13.65
CA GLU A 211 -22.28 1.12 -13.20
C GLU A 211 -20.77 1.16 -13.38
N TYR A 212 -20.04 0.80 -12.34
CA TYR A 212 -18.59 0.64 -12.35
C TYR A 212 -18.18 -0.83 -12.44
N ASN A 213 -17.51 -1.25 -13.51
CA ASN A 213 -17.10 -2.64 -13.71
C ASN A 213 -15.71 -3.01 -13.14
N GLY A 214 -15.16 -2.17 -12.24
CA GLY A 214 -13.81 -2.32 -11.73
C GLY A 214 -12.73 -1.61 -12.56
N THR A 215 -13.08 -1.10 -13.74
CA THR A 215 -12.13 -0.39 -14.63
C THR A 215 -12.72 0.83 -15.36
N SER A 216 -14.04 0.97 -15.46
CA SER A 216 -14.72 2.08 -16.12
C SER A 216 -16.15 2.23 -15.62
N TRP A 217 -16.71 3.43 -15.75
CA TRP A 217 -18.14 3.70 -15.58
C TRP A 217 -18.89 3.63 -16.91
N SER A 218 -20.10 3.08 -16.88
CA SER A 218 -21.05 3.08 -18.00
C SER A 218 -22.46 3.41 -17.52
N ALA A 219 -23.31 3.90 -18.42
CA ALA A 219 -24.72 4.15 -18.11
C ALA A 219 -25.43 2.82 -17.76
N GLY A 220 -26.21 2.85 -16.68
CA GLY A 220 -27.16 1.80 -16.31
C GLY A 220 -28.60 2.18 -16.72
N GLY A 221 -29.59 1.53 -16.12
CA GLY A 221 -31.00 1.91 -16.29
C GLY A 221 -31.38 3.03 -15.33
N ASP A 222 -32.05 4.07 -15.82
CA ASP A 222 -32.44 5.22 -15.00
C ASP A 222 -33.53 4.89 -13.98
N LEU A 223 -33.51 5.59 -12.84
CA LEU A 223 -34.61 5.63 -11.87
C LEU A 223 -35.90 6.12 -12.56
N SER A 224 -37.07 5.73 -12.06
CA SER A 224 -38.34 6.19 -12.62
C SER A 224 -38.56 7.69 -12.45
N THR A 225 -38.07 8.27 -11.35
CA THR A 225 -38.11 9.72 -11.08
C THR A 225 -36.76 10.18 -10.54
N GLY A 226 -36.25 11.28 -11.09
CA GLY A 226 -35.01 11.88 -10.63
C GLY A 226 -35.12 12.40 -9.21
N ARG A 227 -34.10 12.13 -8.40
CA ARG A 227 -34.08 12.48 -6.98
C ARG A 227 -32.67 12.62 -6.41
N ARG A 228 -32.57 13.39 -5.33
CA ARG A 228 -31.34 13.63 -4.55
C ARG A 228 -31.55 13.37 -3.06
N SER A 229 -30.45 13.33 -2.31
CA SER A 229 -30.43 13.10 -0.85
C SER A 229 -31.18 11.83 -0.45
N LEU A 230 -31.19 10.86 -1.35
CA LEU A 230 -31.69 9.51 -1.18
C LEU A 230 -30.63 8.63 -0.50
N ALA A 231 -31.06 7.50 0.03
CA ALA A 231 -30.17 6.44 0.47
C ALA A 231 -30.27 5.23 -0.47
N GLY A 232 -29.32 4.32 -0.32
CA GLY A 232 -29.36 3.07 -1.02
C GLY A 232 -28.41 2.02 -0.45
N CYS A 233 -28.66 0.77 -0.80
CA CYS A 233 -27.86 -0.37 -0.34
C CYS A 233 -27.88 -1.50 -1.38
N GLY A 234 -27.25 -2.63 -1.05
CA GLY A 234 -27.16 -3.79 -1.93
C GLY A 234 -25.90 -3.83 -2.80
N THR A 235 -26.05 -4.48 -3.95
CA THR A 235 -24.96 -4.75 -4.90
C THR A 235 -25.22 -4.09 -6.23
N GLN A 236 -24.22 -4.03 -7.11
CA GLN A 236 -24.41 -3.49 -8.46
C GLN A 236 -25.52 -4.19 -9.25
N ALA A 237 -25.68 -5.51 -9.10
CA ALA A 237 -26.70 -6.28 -9.80
C ALA A 237 -28.04 -6.38 -9.04
N ALA A 238 -28.09 -5.89 -7.80
CA ALA A 238 -29.24 -5.99 -6.91
C ALA A 238 -29.20 -4.81 -5.94
N GLY A 239 -29.54 -3.63 -6.45
CA GLY A 239 -29.46 -2.36 -5.73
C GLY A 239 -30.83 -1.96 -5.20
N LEU A 240 -30.86 -1.31 -4.04
CA LEU A 240 -32.08 -0.75 -3.45
C LEU A 240 -31.90 0.76 -3.32
N SER A 241 -32.89 1.53 -3.75
CA SER A 241 -32.94 2.98 -3.64
C SER A 241 -34.18 3.36 -2.84
N PHE A 242 -34.06 4.25 -1.86
CA PHE A 242 -35.20 4.66 -1.04
C PHE A 242 -35.08 6.09 -0.53
N GLY A 243 -36.24 6.74 -0.44
CA GLY A 243 -36.38 8.12 -0.01
C GLY A 243 -35.75 9.14 -0.97
N GLY A 244 -35.44 10.31 -0.44
CA GLY A 244 -34.87 11.43 -1.18
C GLY A 244 -35.91 12.40 -1.73
N SER A 245 -35.47 13.62 -2.04
CA SER A 245 -36.32 14.65 -2.63
C SER A 245 -36.42 14.45 -4.15
N THR A 246 -37.59 14.55 -4.79
CA THR A 246 -38.91 14.99 -4.30
C THR A 246 -39.84 13.86 -3.83
N ASN A 247 -39.45 12.59 -4.02
CA ASN A 247 -40.25 11.40 -3.74
C ASN A 247 -39.86 10.73 -2.43
N LEU A 248 -40.19 11.39 -1.32
CA LEU A 248 -39.67 11.09 0.01
C LEU A 248 -39.91 9.66 0.51
N ALA A 249 -40.99 8.99 0.08
CA ALA A 249 -41.31 7.63 0.53
C ALA A 249 -40.94 6.54 -0.48
N THR A 250 -40.62 6.90 -1.73
CA THR A 250 -40.51 5.93 -2.82
C THR A 250 -39.31 5.02 -2.65
N THR A 251 -39.54 3.73 -2.92
CA THR A 251 -38.51 2.70 -3.01
C THR A 251 -38.45 2.14 -4.42
N GLU A 252 -37.24 1.96 -4.95
CA GLU A 252 -37.02 1.27 -6.22
C GLU A 252 -35.96 0.19 -6.08
N GLU A 253 -36.12 -0.89 -6.84
CA GLU A 253 -35.26 -2.06 -6.88
C GLU A 253 -34.56 -2.18 -8.24
N TYR A 254 -33.24 -2.32 -8.23
CA TYR A 254 -32.43 -2.50 -9.42
C TYR A 254 -32.15 -3.99 -9.65
N ASN A 255 -32.47 -4.49 -10.84
CA ASN A 255 -32.25 -5.89 -11.22
C ASN A 255 -30.95 -6.14 -12.00
N GLY A 256 -30.03 -5.17 -12.00
CA GLY A 256 -28.80 -5.18 -12.80
C GLY A 256 -28.96 -4.65 -14.22
N THR A 257 -30.16 -4.19 -14.61
CA THR A 257 -30.38 -3.50 -15.89
C THR A 257 -31.38 -2.35 -15.78
N SER A 258 -32.42 -2.47 -14.97
CA SER A 258 -33.51 -1.49 -14.83
C SER A 258 -34.00 -1.39 -13.40
N TRP A 259 -34.59 -0.25 -13.04
CA TRP A 259 -35.31 -0.04 -11.79
C TRP A 259 -36.79 -0.41 -11.92
N SER A 260 -37.35 -0.99 -10.86
CA SER A 260 -38.79 -1.21 -10.69
C SER A 260 -39.25 -0.75 -9.31
N ALA A 261 -40.53 -0.39 -9.17
CA ALA A 261 -41.09 0.00 -7.88
C ALA A 261 -41.00 -1.14 -6.85
N GLY A 262 -40.53 -0.82 -5.65
CA GLY A 262 -40.59 -1.68 -4.46
C GLY A 262 -41.72 -1.24 -3.52
N GLY A 263 -41.66 -1.66 -2.26
CA GLY A 263 -42.55 -1.16 -1.21
C GLY A 263 -42.11 0.21 -0.68
N ASP A 264 -43.02 1.18 -0.61
CA ASP A 264 -42.71 2.52 -0.08
C ASP A 264 -42.37 2.50 1.43
N LEU A 265 -41.48 3.41 1.84
CA LEU A 265 -41.22 3.71 3.25
C LEU A 265 -42.51 4.14 3.95
N ALA A 266 -42.71 3.73 5.20
CA ALA A 266 -43.85 4.18 5.99
C ALA A 266 -43.73 5.68 6.34
N THR A 267 -42.49 6.17 6.53
CA THR A 267 -42.21 7.59 6.71
C THR A 267 -41.32 8.08 5.58
N GLY A 268 -41.82 9.00 4.76
CA GLY A 268 -41.02 9.60 3.70
C GLY A 268 -39.91 10.50 4.26
N ARG A 269 -38.66 10.25 3.87
CA ARG A 269 -37.45 10.91 4.40
C ARG A 269 -36.45 11.24 3.29
N HIS A 270 -35.57 12.20 3.59
CA HIS A 270 -34.38 12.56 2.78
C HIS A 270 -33.22 12.91 3.73
N HIS A 271 -31.98 12.90 3.23
CA HIS A 271 -30.75 12.91 4.05
C HIS A 271 -30.75 11.82 5.13
N LEU A 272 -31.37 10.68 4.80
CA LEU A 272 -31.32 9.44 5.57
C LEU A 272 -30.09 8.63 5.16
N ALA A 273 -29.72 7.67 6.00
CA ALA A 273 -28.74 6.66 5.66
C ALA A 273 -29.40 5.29 5.53
N GLY A 274 -28.63 4.34 5.01
CA GLY A 274 -29.04 2.95 5.06
C GLY A 274 -27.92 1.98 4.68
N CYS A 275 -28.18 0.70 4.92
CA CYS A 275 -27.24 -0.38 4.68
C CYS A 275 -27.97 -1.70 4.41
N GLY A 276 -27.22 -2.79 4.27
CA GLY A 276 -27.77 -4.11 3.98
C GLY A 276 -27.89 -4.43 2.48
N THR A 277 -28.87 -5.26 2.15
CA THR A 277 -29.06 -5.85 0.82
C THR A 277 -30.44 -5.51 0.26
N LEU A 278 -30.65 -5.80 -1.04
CA LEU A 278 -31.97 -5.68 -1.67
C LEU A 278 -33.07 -6.46 -0.93
N ALA A 279 -32.75 -7.60 -0.31
CA ALA A 279 -33.72 -8.45 0.39
C ALA A 279 -33.77 -8.21 1.92
N ALA A 280 -32.83 -7.42 2.45
CA ALA A 280 -32.66 -7.15 3.88
C ALA A 280 -32.02 -5.77 4.03
N GLY A 281 -32.80 -4.74 3.75
CA GLY A 281 -32.35 -3.34 3.74
C GLY A 281 -32.69 -2.65 5.04
N LEU A 282 -31.81 -1.79 5.53
CA LEU A 282 -32.05 -0.98 6.72
C LEU A 282 -32.02 0.49 6.32
N SER A 283 -33.02 1.26 6.75
CA SER A 283 -33.03 2.71 6.61
C SER A 283 -33.12 3.36 7.99
N PHE A 284 -32.40 4.45 8.20
CA PHE A 284 -32.39 5.13 9.49
C PHE A 284 -32.08 6.61 9.38
N GLY A 285 -32.69 7.38 10.27
CA GLY A 285 -32.56 8.83 10.35
C GLY A 285 -33.11 9.57 9.13
N GLY A 286 -32.74 10.85 9.02
CA GLY A 286 -33.18 11.76 7.98
C GLY A 286 -34.30 12.69 8.41
N TYR A 287 -34.54 13.74 7.61
CA TYR A 287 -35.59 14.71 7.88
C TYR A 287 -36.97 14.04 7.90
N SER A 288 -37.88 14.57 8.75
CA SER A 288 -39.23 14.05 9.00
C SER A 288 -39.30 12.69 9.71
N GLY A 289 -38.16 12.14 10.13
CA GLY A 289 -38.07 10.95 10.96
C GLY A 289 -36.66 10.76 11.52
N LEU A 290 -36.18 11.75 12.27
CA LEU A 290 -34.77 11.86 12.70
C LEU A 290 -34.25 10.62 13.44
N ALA A 291 -35.09 9.98 14.25
CA ALA A 291 -34.73 8.76 14.97
C ALA A 291 -35.26 7.48 14.30
N THR A 292 -36.11 7.61 13.28
CA THR A 292 -36.87 6.48 12.75
C THR A 292 -35.96 5.48 12.07
N THR A 293 -36.18 4.20 12.36
CA THR A 293 -35.55 3.08 11.66
C THR A 293 -36.61 2.20 11.01
N GLU A 294 -36.38 1.79 9.77
CA GLU A 294 -37.25 0.84 9.06
C GLU A 294 -36.42 -0.27 8.41
N GLU A 295 -37.00 -1.46 8.37
CA GLU A 295 -36.42 -2.70 7.84
C GLU A 295 -37.17 -3.17 6.60
N TYR A 296 -36.44 -3.43 5.51
CA TYR A 296 -36.96 -3.92 4.25
C TYR A 296 -36.76 -5.42 4.13
N ASN A 297 -37.86 -6.15 3.91
CA ASN A 297 -37.84 -7.62 3.77
C ASN A 297 -37.75 -8.11 2.31
N GLY A 298 -37.39 -7.24 1.38
CA GLY A 298 -37.39 -7.51 -0.06
C GLY A 298 -38.72 -7.22 -0.76
N THR A 299 -39.76 -6.77 -0.05
CA THR A 299 -41.03 -6.34 -0.65
C THR A 299 -41.69 -5.17 0.05
N SER A 300 -41.47 -5.00 1.36
CA SER A 300 -42.12 -3.99 2.20
C SER A 300 -41.23 -3.57 3.36
N TRP A 301 -41.48 -2.36 3.87
CA TRP A 301 -40.84 -1.82 5.07
C TRP A 301 -41.68 -2.09 6.32
N SER A 302 -41.01 -2.42 7.42
CA SER A 302 -41.57 -2.50 8.76
C SER A 302 -40.75 -1.63 9.73
N ALA A 303 -41.36 -1.19 10.82
CA ALA A 303 -40.65 -0.44 11.85
C ALA A 303 -39.56 -1.31 12.51
N GLY A 304 -38.35 -0.77 12.63
CA GLY A 304 -37.26 -1.30 13.44
C GLY A 304 -37.18 -0.60 14.80
N GLY A 305 -36.08 -0.82 15.53
CA GLY A 305 -35.78 -0.04 16.74
C GLY A 305 -35.24 1.35 16.37
N ASP A 306 -35.82 2.41 16.94
CA ASP A 306 -35.39 3.79 16.69
C ASP A 306 -33.96 4.07 17.20
N LEU A 307 -33.25 4.97 16.51
CA LEU A 307 -31.98 5.54 16.97
C LEU A 307 -32.17 6.21 18.33
N ALA A 308 -31.19 6.08 19.21
CA ALA A 308 -31.20 6.78 20.49
C ALA A 308 -31.07 8.29 20.30
N THR A 309 -30.30 8.72 19.31
CA THR A 309 -30.12 10.12 18.95
C THR A 309 -30.59 10.34 17.52
N GLY A 310 -31.68 11.09 17.35
CA GLY A 310 -32.22 11.37 16.02
C GLY A 310 -31.33 12.32 15.22
N ARG A 311 -30.93 11.93 14.00
CA ARG A 311 -29.99 12.65 13.13
C ARG A 311 -30.41 12.61 11.66
N HIS A 312 -29.82 13.49 10.87
CA HIS A 312 -29.89 13.53 9.40
C HIS A 312 -28.49 13.82 8.86
N GLU A 313 -28.27 13.66 7.55
CA GLU A 313 -26.94 13.85 6.93
C GLU A 313 -25.86 12.94 7.55
N LEU A 314 -26.31 11.84 8.15
CA LEU A 314 -25.49 10.78 8.72
C LEU A 314 -25.06 9.79 7.63
N ALA A 315 -24.01 9.03 7.93
CA ALA A 315 -23.63 7.89 7.12
C ALA A 315 -23.96 6.58 7.82
N GLY A 316 -23.90 5.50 7.04
CA GLY A 316 -24.15 4.17 7.53
C GLY A 316 -23.42 3.09 6.74
N CYS A 317 -23.20 1.96 7.38
CA CYS A 317 -22.69 0.75 6.73
C CYS A 317 -23.15 -0.52 7.45
N GLY A 318 -22.72 -1.68 6.95
CA GLY A 318 -23.09 -2.97 7.53
C GLY A 318 -24.33 -3.62 6.92
N THR A 319 -25.02 -4.39 7.75
CA THR A 319 -26.15 -5.27 7.38
C THR A 319 -27.38 -4.94 8.21
N LEU A 320 -28.53 -5.53 7.87
CA LEU A 320 -29.75 -5.36 8.66
C LEU A 320 -29.60 -5.89 10.09
N GLU A 321 -28.79 -6.93 10.31
CA GLU A 321 -28.55 -7.53 11.63
C GLU A 321 -27.34 -6.92 12.37
N ALA A 322 -26.53 -6.14 11.67
CA ALA A 322 -25.31 -5.52 12.18
C ALA A 322 -25.07 -4.20 11.43
N GLY A 323 -25.92 -3.21 11.72
CA GLY A 323 -25.90 -1.88 11.10
C GLY A 323 -25.06 -0.92 11.91
N LEU A 324 -24.35 -0.01 11.25
CA LEU A 324 -23.62 1.07 11.91
C LEU A 324 -24.16 2.39 11.41
N SER A 325 -24.46 3.32 12.32
CA SER A 325 -24.77 4.71 12.00
C SER A 325 -23.73 5.60 12.65
N PHE A 326 -23.29 6.65 11.95
CA PHE A 326 -22.26 7.54 12.47
C PHE A 326 -22.34 8.94 11.87
N GLY A 327 -21.99 9.91 12.69
CA GLY A 327 -22.04 11.33 12.38
C GLY A 327 -23.45 11.83 12.10
N GLY A 328 -23.52 12.95 11.38
CA GLY A 328 -24.76 13.63 11.01
C GLY A 328 -25.09 14.82 11.90
N SER A 329 -25.94 15.69 11.37
CA SER A 329 -26.37 16.92 12.04
C SER A 329 -27.24 16.61 13.27
N THR A 330 -27.14 17.47 14.30
CA THR A 330 -27.65 17.34 15.70
C THR A 330 -26.61 16.80 16.68
N ASP A 331 -25.87 15.75 16.29
CA ASP A 331 -24.75 15.24 17.07
C ASP A 331 -23.70 14.65 16.12
N LEU A 332 -22.67 15.45 15.86
CA LEU A 332 -21.74 15.24 14.75
C LEU A 332 -20.81 14.04 14.94
N ALA A 333 -20.58 13.59 16.18
CA ALA A 333 -19.60 12.52 16.46
C ALA A 333 -20.25 11.18 16.82
N THR A 334 -21.52 11.19 17.21
CA THR A 334 -22.22 10.00 17.70
C THR A 334 -22.12 8.83 16.72
N THR A 335 -21.81 7.65 17.27
CA THR A 335 -21.91 6.37 16.57
C THR A 335 -22.87 5.44 17.31
N GLU A 336 -23.72 4.75 16.57
CA GLU A 336 -24.64 3.75 17.12
C GLU A 336 -24.56 2.45 16.31
N GLU A 337 -24.70 1.32 17.01
CA GLU A 337 -24.67 -0.04 16.48
C GLU A 337 -26.04 -0.69 16.58
N TYR A 338 -26.56 -1.18 15.45
CA TYR A 338 -27.80 -1.93 15.36
C TYR A 338 -27.54 -3.43 15.43
N ASN A 339 -28.30 -4.13 16.27
CA ASN A 339 -28.17 -5.58 16.46
C ASN A 339 -29.25 -6.42 15.75
N GLY A 340 -29.98 -5.82 14.80
CA GLY A 340 -31.15 -6.40 14.16
C GLY A 340 -32.48 -6.13 14.85
N THR A 341 -32.48 -5.44 16.01
CA THR A 341 -33.72 -5.05 16.71
C THR A 341 -33.66 -3.70 17.41
N SER A 342 -32.46 -3.26 17.84
CA SER A 342 -32.28 -2.02 18.60
C SER A 342 -30.89 -1.43 18.37
N TRP A 343 -30.78 -0.10 18.54
CA TRP A 343 -29.51 0.61 18.55
C TRP A 343 -28.89 0.67 19.95
N SER A 344 -27.57 0.55 20.03
CA SER A 344 -26.75 0.82 21.21
C SER A 344 -25.62 1.79 20.87
N ALA A 345 -25.13 2.54 21.85
CA ALA A 345 -23.98 3.42 21.65
C ALA A 345 -22.74 2.62 21.23
N GLY A 346 -22.06 3.08 20.18
CA GLY A 346 -20.73 2.65 19.77
C GLY A 346 -19.66 3.64 20.25
N GLY A 347 -18.44 3.50 19.74
CA GLY A 347 -17.39 4.51 19.95
C GLY A 347 -17.57 5.70 19.00
N ASP A 348 -17.56 6.93 19.53
CA ASP A 348 -17.76 8.15 18.74
C ASP A 348 -16.61 8.41 17.74
N LEU A 349 -16.96 9.07 16.62
CA LEU A 349 -15.98 9.60 15.65
C LEU A 349 -15.00 10.52 16.36
N THR A 350 -13.73 10.46 15.97
CA THR A 350 -12.69 11.35 16.54
C THR A 350 -12.90 12.80 16.11
N THR A 351 -13.43 13.00 14.91
CA THR A 351 -13.85 14.30 14.40
C THR A 351 -15.30 14.19 13.97
N GLY A 352 -16.19 14.91 14.67
CA GLY A 352 -17.60 14.93 14.33
C GLY A 352 -17.86 15.63 13.00
N ARG A 353 -18.67 15.01 12.13
CA ARG A 353 -18.96 15.48 10.76
C ARG A 353 -20.39 15.12 10.33
N HIS A 354 -20.90 15.81 9.32
CA HIS A 354 -22.14 15.52 8.59
C HIS A 354 -21.87 15.54 7.08
N ASP A 355 -22.81 15.06 6.27
CA ASP A 355 -22.66 14.86 4.81
C ASP A 355 -21.43 14.02 4.44
N LEU A 356 -21.05 13.13 5.35
CA LEU A 356 -20.00 12.15 5.17
C LEU A 356 -20.50 10.94 4.39
N ALA A 357 -19.57 10.17 3.84
CA ALA A 357 -19.87 8.89 3.23
C ALA A 357 -19.34 7.75 4.11
N GLY A 358 -20.00 6.60 3.99
CA GLY A 358 -19.73 5.41 4.79
C GLY A 358 -19.68 4.14 3.96
N CYS A 359 -18.81 3.21 4.32
CA CYS A 359 -18.85 1.86 3.77
C CYS A 359 -18.26 0.83 4.75
N GLY A 360 -18.32 -0.44 4.37
CA GLY A 360 -17.78 -1.55 5.18
C GLY A 360 -18.82 -2.24 6.03
N THR A 361 -18.36 -2.81 7.14
CA THR A 361 -19.18 -3.60 8.08
C THR A 361 -19.23 -2.90 9.44
N GLN A 362 -20.15 -3.31 10.32
CA GLN A 362 -20.20 -2.80 11.70
C GLN A 362 -18.89 -3.02 12.48
N ALA A 363 -18.09 -4.03 12.14
CA ALA A 363 -16.79 -4.31 12.78
C ALA A 363 -15.57 -3.71 12.05
N ALA A 364 -15.78 -3.15 10.86
CA ALA A 364 -14.74 -2.60 9.99
C ALA A 364 -15.38 -1.52 9.11
N GLY A 365 -15.80 -0.44 9.75
CA GLY A 365 -16.49 0.68 9.11
C GLY A 365 -15.49 1.72 8.62
N LEU A 366 -15.77 2.34 7.48
CA LEU A 366 -15.00 3.48 7.00
C LEU A 366 -15.90 4.71 6.93
N SER A 367 -15.38 5.83 7.44
CA SER A 367 -15.93 7.18 7.35
C SER A 367 -14.99 8.01 6.50
N PHE A 368 -15.50 8.75 5.51
CA PHE A 368 -14.66 9.63 4.70
C PHE A 368 -15.41 10.86 4.21
N GLY A 369 -14.68 11.98 4.12
CA GLY A 369 -15.22 13.27 3.72
C GLY A 369 -16.19 13.85 4.76
N GLY A 370 -17.13 14.66 4.28
CA GLY A 370 -18.08 15.41 5.11
C GLY A 370 -17.65 16.85 5.35
N PHE A 371 -18.60 17.67 5.79
CA PHE A 371 -18.34 19.04 6.21
C PHE A 371 -17.57 19.08 7.54
N ASP A 372 -16.93 20.22 7.79
CA ASP A 372 -16.03 20.52 8.92
C ASP A 372 -14.61 19.91 8.83
N ASP A 373 -14.40 18.79 8.13
CA ASP A 373 -13.04 18.31 7.76
C ASP A 373 -13.06 17.29 6.59
N LEU A 374 -12.92 17.80 5.35
CA LEU A 374 -13.07 16.99 4.13
C LEU A 374 -11.92 15.99 3.87
N ALA A 375 -10.78 16.13 4.55
CA ALA A 375 -9.58 15.34 4.26
C ALA A 375 -9.43 14.11 5.15
N THR A 376 -10.26 13.96 6.18
CA THR A 376 -10.11 12.91 7.18
C THR A 376 -10.88 11.65 6.79
N THR A 377 -10.18 10.52 6.76
CA THR A 377 -10.76 9.18 6.74
C THR A 377 -10.62 8.58 8.13
N GLU A 378 -11.63 7.88 8.63
CA GLU A 378 -11.58 7.16 9.89
C GLU A 378 -12.03 5.71 9.70
N GLU A 379 -11.39 4.79 10.43
CA GLU A 379 -11.70 3.37 10.46
C GLU A 379 -12.25 2.98 11.84
N TYR A 380 -13.42 2.33 11.83
CA TYR A 380 -14.07 1.76 13.00
C TYR A 380 -13.72 0.29 13.14
N ASN A 381 -13.15 -0.09 14.28
CA ASN A 381 -12.70 -1.47 14.54
C ASN A 381 -13.73 -2.34 15.30
N GLY A 382 -14.99 -1.90 15.35
CA GLY A 382 -16.05 -2.54 16.13
C GLY A 382 -16.18 -2.01 17.56
N THR A 383 -15.33 -1.07 17.98
CA THR A 383 -15.45 -0.42 19.31
C THR A 383 -15.04 1.07 19.32
N SER A 384 -14.18 1.50 18.41
CA SER A 384 -13.65 2.86 18.37
C SER A 384 -13.22 3.26 16.97
N TRP A 385 -13.24 4.57 16.68
CA TRP A 385 -12.65 5.14 15.48
C TRP A 385 -11.18 5.49 15.65
N SER A 386 -10.42 5.36 14.56
CA SER A 386 -9.04 5.82 14.45
C SER A 386 -8.80 6.39 13.06
N ALA A 387 -7.77 7.22 12.89
CA ALA A 387 -7.44 7.77 11.58
C ALA A 387 -7.18 6.65 10.56
N GLY A 388 -8.01 6.61 9.50
CA GLY A 388 -7.80 5.81 8.31
C GLY A 388 -6.75 6.50 7.43
N GLY A 389 -5.80 5.73 6.91
CA GLY A 389 -4.61 6.30 6.27
C GLY A 389 -4.81 6.83 4.85
#